data_AF-A0A973DLB1-F1
#
_entry.id   AF-A0A973DLB1-F1
#
_cell.length_a   1.000
_cell.length_b   1.000
_cell.length_c   1.000
_cell.angle_alpha   90.00
_cell.angle_beta   90.00
_cell.angle_gamma   90.00
#
_symmetry.space_group_name_H-M   'P 1'
#
loop_
_entity.id
_entity.type
_entity.pdbx_description
1 polymer ?
#
loop_
_entity_poly.entity_id
_entity_poly.type
_entity_poly.pdbx_seq_one_letter_code
_entity_poly.pdbx_strand_id
1 'polypeptide(L)'
;MFTFLNQITTKRSSWLMLTAVAVIFELCALFFQYVMGFAPCVMCIYQRTAILGIAGAGLVGAIAPSQVVVRFAAYGLWGYSAVKGFLLALEHVDIQTNPSPFFTCDFAPDFPQWLKLDQMIPSFFQATGDCADISWILLGYSMSQWMLVIFGAFILSLIIVVLNRLRPSNNYLP
;
A
#
# COMPACT_ATOMS: atom_id res chain seq x y z
N MET A 1 24.45 16.35 -1.44
CA MET A 1 23.27 15.70 -0.82
C MET A 1 22.48 14.86 -1.83
N PHE A 2 22.08 15.40 -3.00
CA PHE A 2 21.31 14.65 -4.02
C PHE A 2 22.03 13.44 -4.65
N THR A 3 23.35 13.48 -4.83
CA THR A 3 24.15 12.35 -5.34
C THR A 3 24.12 11.13 -4.41
N PHE A 4 24.03 11.37 -3.09
CA PHE A 4 23.91 10.32 -2.07
C PHE A 4 22.53 9.65 -2.10
N LEU A 5 21.44 10.43 -2.27
CA LEU A 5 20.09 9.88 -2.46
C LEU A 5 19.98 9.07 -3.76
N ASN A 6 20.65 9.49 -4.83
CA ASN A 6 20.65 8.77 -6.10
C ASN A 6 21.46 7.45 -6.02
N GLN A 7 22.57 7.44 -5.29
CA GLN A 7 23.32 6.21 -4.97
C GLN A 7 22.56 5.26 -4.05
N ILE A 8 21.73 5.76 -3.13
CA ILE A 8 20.89 4.92 -2.27
C ILE A 8 19.78 4.29 -3.10
N THR A 9 19.05 5.10 -3.88
CA THR A 9 17.91 4.66 -4.71
C THR A 9 18.29 3.62 -5.77
N THR A 10 19.54 3.62 -6.24
CA THR A 10 20.02 2.66 -7.24
C THR A 10 20.45 1.31 -6.66
N LYS A 11 20.68 1.21 -5.35
CA LYS A 11 21.08 -0.03 -4.67
C LYS A 11 19.86 -0.91 -4.39
N ARG A 12 20.07 -2.23 -4.39
CA ARG A 12 19.07 -3.23 -3.93
C ARG A 12 18.50 -2.89 -2.55
N SER A 13 19.29 -2.22 -1.73
CA SER A 13 18.91 -1.79 -0.37
C SER A 13 17.64 -0.94 -0.34
N SER A 14 17.40 -0.04 -1.30
CA SER A 14 16.19 0.79 -1.30
C SER A 14 14.92 -0.02 -1.59
N TRP A 15 15.00 -0.97 -2.50
CA TRP A 15 13.89 -1.89 -2.81
C TRP A 15 13.59 -2.84 -1.65
N LEU A 16 14.64 -3.30 -0.95
CA LEU A 16 14.49 -4.08 0.28
C LEU A 16 13.90 -3.26 1.43
N MET A 17 14.30 -2.00 1.60
CA MET A 17 13.70 -1.12 2.61
C MET A 17 12.22 -0.87 2.34
N LEU A 18 11.83 -0.65 1.07
CA LEU A 18 10.43 -0.50 0.70
C LEU A 18 9.62 -1.77 1.04
N THR A 19 10.16 -2.94 0.69
CA THR A 19 9.56 -4.23 1.05
C THR A 19 9.43 -4.38 2.57
N ALA A 20 10.50 -4.07 3.31
CA ALA A 20 10.51 -4.18 4.77
C ALA A 20 9.45 -3.28 5.42
N VAL A 21 9.32 -2.03 4.96
CA VAL A 21 8.29 -1.11 5.47
C VAL A 21 6.88 -1.65 5.18
N ALA A 22 6.62 -2.13 3.96
CA ALA A 22 5.32 -2.71 3.61
C ALA A 22 4.99 -3.95 4.47
N VAL A 23 5.97 -4.83 4.70
CA VAL A 23 5.80 -6.01 5.57
C VAL A 23 5.56 -5.61 7.03
N ILE A 24 6.22 -4.57 7.54
CA ILE A 24 5.98 -4.07 8.89
C ILE A 24 4.54 -3.56 9.04
N PHE A 25 4.00 -2.87 8.04
CA PHE A 25 2.60 -2.43 8.05
C PHE A 25 1.61 -3.60 8.05
N GLU A 26 1.87 -4.65 7.26
CA GLU A 26 1.07 -5.88 7.30
C GLU A 26 1.14 -6.57 8.66
N LEU A 27 2.33 -6.71 9.24
CA LEU A 27 2.49 -7.30 10.57
C LEU A 27 1.76 -6.48 11.65
N CYS A 28 1.79 -5.16 11.55
CA CYS A 28 1.04 -4.28 12.43
C CYS A 28 -0.47 -4.49 12.28
N ALA A 29 -0.97 -4.61 11.04
CA ALA A 29 -2.37 -4.91 10.78
C ALA A 29 -2.80 -6.28 11.34
N LEU A 30 -1.93 -7.28 11.27
CA LEU A 30 -2.16 -8.62 11.85
C LEU A 30 -2.19 -8.57 13.37
N PHE A 31 -1.29 -7.78 13.96
CA PHE A 31 -1.27 -7.56 15.40
C PHE A 31 -2.61 -6.98 15.88
N PHE A 32 -3.16 -5.98 15.18
CA PHE A 32 -4.48 -5.44 15.52
C PHE A 32 -5.61 -6.47 15.40
N GLN A 33 -5.56 -7.34 14.38
CA GLN A 33 -6.59 -8.36 14.19
C GLN A 33 -6.51 -9.47 15.25
N TYR A 34 -5.33 -10.05 15.48
CA TYR A 34 -5.18 -11.23 16.35
C TYR A 34 -5.03 -10.88 17.82
N VAL A 35 -4.40 -9.74 18.15
CA VAL A 35 -4.13 -9.36 19.55
C VAL A 35 -5.23 -8.47 20.10
N MET A 36 -5.74 -7.51 19.33
CA MET A 36 -6.85 -6.65 19.78
C MET A 36 -8.23 -7.19 19.39
N GLY A 37 -8.31 -8.23 18.54
CA GLY A 37 -9.58 -8.88 18.21
C GLY A 37 -10.50 -8.07 17.30
N PHE A 38 -9.98 -7.08 16.57
CA PHE A 38 -10.78 -6.30 15.64
C PHE A 38 -11.18 -7.13 14.41
N ALA A 39 -12.47 -7.18 14.10
CA ALA A 39 -12.99 -7.85 12.92
C ALA A 39 -12.59 -7.07 11.65
N PRO A 40 -11.97 -7.72 10.65
CA PRO A 40 -11.59 -7.04 9.41
C PRO A 40 -12.82 -6.78 8.52
N CYS A 41 -12.83 -5.59 7.91
CA CYS A 41 -13.81 -5.18 6.93
C CYS A 41 -13.36 -5.51 5.48
N VAL A 42 -14.28 -5.54 4.51
CA VAL A 42 -13.94 -5.82 3.10
C VAL A 42 -12.99 -4.77 2.52
N MET A 43 -13.21 -3.48 2.80
CA MET A 43 -12.30 -2.40 2.39
C MET A 43 -10.90 -2.56 3.00
N CYS A 44 -10.83 -3.01 4.24
CA CYS A 44 -9.59 -3.25 4.98
C CYS A 44 -8.77 -4.36 4.31
N ILE A 45 -9.44 -5.42 3.87
CA ILE A 45 -8.84 -6.52 3.10
C ILE A 45 -8.25 -6.01 1.79
N TYR A 46 -8.98 -5.19 1.05
CA TYR A 46 -8.45 -4.63 -0.20
C TYR A 46 -7.24 -3.73 0.05
N GLN A 47 -7.24 -2.93 1.11
CA GLN A 47 -6.06 -2.13 1.50
C GLN A 47 -4.84 -3.01 1.81
N ARG A 48 -5.03 -4.14 2.51
CA ARG A 48 -3.95 -5.12 2.71
C ARG A 48 -3.44 -5.72 1.40
N THR A 49 -4.33 -6.09 0.49
CA THR A 49 -3.88 -6.56 -0.83
C THR A 49 -3.09 -5.51 -1.61
N ALA A 50 -3.44 -4.24 -1.46
CA ALA A 50 -2.67 -3.14 -2.06
C ALA A 50 -1.27 -3.03 -1.44
N ILE A 51 -1.14 -3.13 -0.10
CA ILE A 51 0.17 -3.11 0.58
C ILE A 51 1.01 -4.35 0.20
N LEU A 52 0.39 -5.53 0.12
CA LEU A 52 1.06 -6.73 -0.40
C LEU A 52 1.52 -6.55 -1.86
N GLY A 53 0.75 -5.85 -2.68
CA GLY A 53 1.15 -5.45 -4.04
C GLY A 53 2.39 -4.55 -4.04
N ILE A 54 2.47 -3.60 -3.11
CA ILE A 54 3.66 -2.73 -2.92
C ILE A 54 4.86 -3.57 -2.45
N ALA A 55 4.67 -4.50 -1.51
CA ALA A 55 5.72 -5.42 -1.07
C ALA A 55 6.24 -6.29 -2.22
N GLY A 56 5.33 -6.81 -3.05
CA GLY A 56 5.65 -7.57 -4.27
C GLY A 56 6.44 -6.73 -5.28
N ALA A 57 6.04 -5.48 -5.51
CA ALA A 57 6.81 -4.54 -6.35
C ALA A 57 8.22 -4.30 -5.80
N GLY A 58 8.35 -4.19 -4.48
CA GLY A 58 9.61 -4.15 -3.74
C GLY A 58 10.52 -5.34 -4.04
N LEU A 59 10.00 -6.55 -3.91
CA LEU A 59 10.72 -7.80 -4.18
C LEU A 59 11.14 -7.93 -5.65
N VAL A 60 10.22 -7.66 -6.59
CA VAL A 60 10.51 -7.71 -8.02
C VAL A 60 11.63 -6.72 -8.39
N GLY A 61 11.59 -5.51 -7.83
CA GLY A 61 12.65 -4.51 -8.01
C GLY A 61 13.99 -4.90 -7.38
N ALA A 62 13.99 -5.73 -6.33
CA ALA A 62 15.19 -6.21 -5.65
C ALA A 62 15.92 -7.33 -6.42
N ILE A 63 15.18 -8.20 -7.14
CA ILE A 63 15.75 -9.35 -7.87
C ILE A 63 16.76 -8.91 -8.93
N ALA A 64 16.36 -8.00 -9.84
CA ALA A 64 17.21 -7.57 -10.96
C ALA A 64 17.22 -6.04 -11.12
N PRO A 65 17.97 -5.30 -10.27
CA PRO A 65 18.05 -3.84 -10.36
C PRO A 65 18.79 -3.37 -11.62
N SER A 66 19.60 -4.20 -12.27
CA SER A 66 20.33 -3.84 -13.49
C SER A 66 19.42 -3.76 -14.73
N GLN A 67 18.32 -4.51 -14.73
CA GLN A 67 17.43 -4.59 -15.89
C GLN A 67 16.44 -3.44 -15.89
N VAL A 68 16.50 -2.59 -16.93
CA VAL A 68 15.62 -1.43 -17.08
C VAL A 68 14.14 -1.86 -17.11
N VAL A 69 13.83 -2.97 -17.78
CA VAL A 69 12.47 -3.53 -17.88
C VAL A 69 11.90 -3.91 -16.52
N VAL A 70 12.68 -4.60 -15.67
CA VAL A 70 12.22 -5.04 -14.33
C VAL A 70 11.97 -3.83 -13.43
N ARG A 71 12.80 -2.79 -13.54
CA ARG A 71 12.58 -1.53 -12.81
C ARG A 71 11.32 -0.80 -13.23
N PHE A 72 11.05 -0.68 -14.54
CA PHE A 72 9.82 -0.06 -15.01
C PHE A 72 8.58 -0.85 -14.59
N ALA A 73 8.63 -2.19 -14.66
CA ALA A 73 7.57 -3.05 -14.16
C ALA A 73 7.35 -2.86 -12.65
N ALA A 74 8.41 -2.78 -11.86
CA ALA A 74 8.33 -2.55 -10.42
C ALA A 74 7.75 -1.17 -10.07
N TYR A 75 8.15 -0.10 -10.77
CA TYR A 75 7.53 1.23 -10.59
C TYR A 75 6.07 1.25 -11.02
N GLY A 76 5.72 0.58 -12.12
CA GLY A 76 4.34 0.47 -12.58
C GLY A 76 3.47 -0.26 -11.56
N LEU A 77 3.94 -1.40 -11.04
CA LEU A 77 3.22 -2.17 -10.03
C LEU A 77 3.09 -1.40 -8.70
N TRP A 78 4.17 -0.75 -8.26
CA TRP A 78 4.14 0.09 -7.05
C TRP A 78 3.16 1.25 -7.20
N GLY A 79 3.24 1.99 -8.32
CA GLY A 79 2.34 3.12 -8.59
C GLY A 79 0.89 2.68 -8.71
N TYR A 80 0.60 1.60 -9.45
CA TYR A 80 -0.74 1.05 -9.57
C TYR A 80 -1.32 0.67 -8.20
N SER A 81 -0.55 -0.09 -7.40
CA SER A 81 -0.99 -0.55 -6.08
C SER A 81 -1.21 0.62 -5.11
N ALA A 82 -0.31 1.62 -5.12
CA ALA A 82 -0.43 2.79 -4.25
C ALA A 82 -1.62 3.69 -4.62
N VAL A 83 -1.85 3.93 -5.92
CA VAL A 83 -2.99 4.73 -6.40
C VAL A 83 -4.31 4.01 -6.11
N LYS A 84 -4.40 2.70 -6.38
CA LYS A 84 -5.58 1.91 -6.02
C LYS A 84 -5.82 1.93 -4.51
N GLY A 85 -4.79 1.64 -3.71
CA GLY A 85 -4.91 1.69 -2.24
C GLY A 85 -5.37 3.05 -1.71
N PHE A 86 -4.88 4.14 -2.29
CA PHE A 86 -5.30 5.50 -1.94
C PHE A 86 -6.77 5.77 -2.27
N LEU A 87 -7.24 5.37 -3.47
CA LEU A 87 -8.65 5.51 -3.86
C LEU A 87 -9.57 4.72 -2.92
N LEU A 88 -9.20 3.50 -2.57
CA LEU A 88 -9.97 2.68 -1.63
C LEU A 88 -9.98 3.27 -0.22
N ALA A 89 -8.88 3.87 0.23
CA ALA A 89 -8.82 4.54 1.51
C ALA A 89 -9.68 5.82 1.53
N LEU A 90 -9.77 6.55 0.42
CA LEU A 90 -10.68 7.70 0.28
C LEU A 90 -12.14 7.26 0.40
N GLU A 91 -12.52 6.21 -0.31
CA GLU A 91 -13.87 5.65 -0.26
C GLU A 91 -14.21 5.15 1.15
N HIS A 92 -13.25 4.50 1.84
CA HIS A 92 -13.47 4.04 3.21
C HIS A 92 -13.63 5.21 4.21
N VAL A 93 -12.92 6.32 4.01
CA VAL A 93 -13.14 7.51 4.83
C VAL A 93 -14.49 8.14 4.54
N ASP A 94 -14.89 8.23 3.28
CA ASP A 94 -16.20 8.79 2.91
C ASP A 94 -17.34 7.99 3.54
N ILE A 95 -17.28 6.65 3.51
CA ILE A 95 -18.24 5.76 4.16
C ILE A 95 -18.33 6.01 5.68
N GLN A 96 -17.19 6.28 6.34
CA GLN A 96 -17.17 6.58 7.79
C GLN A 96 -17.70 7.97 8.11
N THR A 97 -17.46 8.97 7.26
CA THR A 97 -17.89 10.35 7.51
C THR A 97 -19.32 10.62 7.08
N ASN A 98 -19.81 9.92 6.06
CA ASN A 98 -21.16 10.04 5.52
C ASN A 98 -21.85 8.66 5.52
N PRO A 99 -22.30 8.17 6.69
CA PRO A 99 -23.01 6.90 6.78
C PRO A 99 -24.37 7.02 6.10
N SER A 100 -24.41 6.80 4.79
CA SER A 100 -25.66 6.72 4.05
C SER A 100 -26.19 5.29 4.15
N PRO A 101 -27.48 5.10 4.49
CA PRO A 101 -28.08 3.76 4.66
C PRO A 101 -28.15 2.93 3.37
N PHE A 102 -27.73 3.50 2.23
CA PHE A 102 -27.68 2.83 0.93
C PHE A 102 -26.29 2.29 0.57
N PHE A 103 -25.23 2.71 1.26
CA PHE A 103 -23.89 2.16 1.09
C PHE A 103 -23.71 0.95 2.00
N THR A 104 -24.29 -0.18 1.59
CA THR A 104 -23.96 -1.48 2.17
C THR A 104 -22.60 -1.92 1.62
N CYS A 105 -21.61 -2.09 2.50
CA CYS A 105 -20.39 -2.78 2.12
C CYS A 105 -20.76 -4.21 1.66
N ASP A 106 -20.13 -4.69 0.59
CA ASP A 106 -20.27 -6.08 0.17
C ASP A 106 -19.85 -7.01 1.31
N PHE A 107 -20.57 -8.12 1.48
CA PHE A 107 -20.28 -9.13 2.52
C PHE A 107 -19.03 -9.97 2.21
N ALA A 108 -18.55 -9.93 0.97
CA ALA A 108 -17.36 -10.65 0.54
C ALA A 108 -16.53 -9.82 -0.45
N PRO A 109 -15.19 -9.88 -0.38
CA PRO A 109 -14.34 -9.29 -1.41
C PRO A 109 -14.44 -10.10 -2.71
N ASP A 110 -14.98 -9.51 -3.77
CA ASP A 110 -15.01 -10.08 -5.11
C ASP A 110 -13.63 -9.95 -5.77
N PHE A 111 -12.74 -10.89 -5.45
CA PHE A 111 -11.48 -11.02 -6.18
C PHE A 111 -11.74 -11.64 -7.56
N PRO A 112 -11.10 -11.14 -8.63
CA PRO A 112 -11.25 -11.72 -9.95
C PRO A 112 -10.77 -13.18 -9.95
N GLN A 113 -11.42 -14.05 -10.73
CA GLN A 113 -11.28 -15.51 -10.63
C GLN A 113 -9.85 -16.07 -10.76
N TRP A 114 -8.91 -15.28 -11.31
CA TRP A 114 -7.50 -15.62 -11.45
C TRP A 114 -6.65 -15.38 -10.19
N LEU A 115 -7.16 -14.63 -9.20
CA LEU A 115 -6.45 -14.26 -7.98
C LEU A 115 -7.32 -14.52 -6.73
N LYS A 116 -7.76 -15.78 -6.55
CA LYS A 116 -8.56 -16.24 -5.40
C LYS A 116 -7.75 -16.29 -4.09
N LEU A 117 -7.28 -15.13 -3.63
CA LEU A 117 -6.57 -14.98 -2.34
C LEU A 117 -7.48 -15.35 -1.15
N ASP A 118 -8.78 -15.10 -1.30
CA ASP A 118 -9.85 -15.51 -0.39
C ASP A 118 -9.85 -17.02 -0.12
N GLN A 119 -9.64 -17.84 -1.16
CA GLN A 119 -9.63 -19.30 -1.04
C GLN A 119 -8.26 -19.85 -0.60
N MET A 120 -7.17 -19.15 -0.90
CA MET A 120 -5.82 -19.59 -0.56
C MET A 120 -5.44 -19.32 0.90
N ILE A 121 -5.89 -18.21 1.49
CA ILE A 121 -5.62 -17.88 2.89
C ILE A 121 -6.91 -17.36 3.57
N PRO A 122 -7.93 -18.23 3.77
CA PRO A 122 -9.22 -17.80 4.30
C PRO A 122 -9.09 -17.15 5.69
N SER A 123 -8.17 -17.63 6.53
CA SER A 123 -7.88 -17.06 7.86
C SER A 123 -7.42 -15.59 7.82
N PHE A 124 -6.91 -15.12 6.68
CA PHE A 124 -6.39 -13.77 6.50
C PHE A 124 -7.38 -12.85 5.77
N PHE A 125 -8.25 -13.43 4.94
CA PHE A 125 -9.15 -12.72 4.02
C PHE A 125 -10.65 -12.84 4.36
N GLN A 126 -11.00 -13.49 5.48
CA GLN A 126 -12.38 -13.58 5.91
C GLN A 126 -12.86 -12.23 6.49
N ALA A 127 -13.74 -11.54 5.76
CA ALA A 127 -14.39 -10.32 6.22
C ALA A 127 -15.55 -10.68 7.15
N THR A 128 -15.55 -10.15 8.36
CA THR A 128 -16.63 -10.39 9.34
C THR A 128 -17.11 -9.10 10.03
N GLY A 129 -16.53 -7.95 9.69
CA GLY A 129 -16.85 -6.66 10.31
C GLY A 129 -17.50 -5.67 9.33
N ASP A 130 -18.29 -4.75 9.88
CA ASP A 130 -18.93 -3.66 9.14
C ASP A 130 -17.94 -2.54 8.83
N CYS A 131 -17.97 -2.03 7.59
CA CYS A 131 -17.06 -0.96 7.14
C CYS A 131 -17.33 0.41 7.78
N ALA A 132 -18.56 0.64 8.25
CA ALA A 132 -18.99 1.91 8.84
C ALA A 132 -18.57 2.06 10.31
N ASP A 133 -18.20 0.97 10.98
CA ASP A 133 -17.83 0.98 12.38
C ASP A 133 -16.40 1.47 12.61
N ILE A 134 -16.27 2.54 13.39
CA ILE A 134 -14.97 3.07 13.80
C ILE A 134 -14.50 2.30 15.02
N SER A 135 -13.74 1.23 14.78
CA SER A 135 -13.25 0.35 15.86
C SER A 135 -12.04 0.91 16.61
N TRP A 136 -11.29 1.83 16.00
CA TRP A 136 -10.06 2.39 16.58
C TRP A 136 -9.83 3.84 16.19
N ILE A 137 -9.44 4.64 17.18
CA ILE A 137 -9.14 6.06 17.05
C ILE A 137 -7.77 6.31 17.70
N LEU A 138 -6.87 6.96 16.97
CA LEU A 138 -5.59 7.42 17.49
C LEU A 138 -5.40 8.89 17.14
N LEU A 139 -5.10 9.70 18.15
CA LEU A 139 -4.93 11.15 18.02
C LEU A 139 -6.15 11.85 17.39
N GLY A 140 -7.35 11.28 17.55
CA GLY A 140 -8.59 11.79 16.98
C GLY A 140 -8.86 11.38 15.53
N TYR A 141 -7.98 10.58 14.91
CA TYR A 141 -8.14 10.07 13.55
C TYR A 141 -8.45 8.56 13.54
N SER A 142 -9.29 8.14 12.59
CA SER A 142 -9.60 6.72 12.41
C SER A 142 -8.48 5.98 11.68
N MET A 143 -8.46 4.64 11.79
CA MET A 143 -7.51 3.78 11.07
C MET A 143 -7.46 4.08 9.57
N SER A 144 -8.62 4.30 8.93
CA SER A 144 -8.70 4.52 7.49
C SER A 144 -8.11 5.88 7.07
N GLN A 145 -8.23 6.89 7.93
CA GLN A 145 -7.57 8.18 7.71
C GLN A 145 -6.05 8.05 7.80
N TRP A 146 -5.53 7.23 8.71
CA TRP A 146 -4.10 6.90 8.75
C TRP A 146 -3.64 6.14 7.50
N MET A 147 -4.45 5.22 6.98
CA MET A 147 -4.16 4.51 5.73
C MET A 147 -4.08 5.46 4.53
N LEU A 148 -4.92 6.49 4.46
CA LEU A 148 -4.78 7.55 3.45
C LEU A 148 -3.41 8.22 3.48
N VAL A 149 -2.91 8.56 4.68
CA VAL A 149 -1.61 9.19 4.84
C VAL A 149 -0.49 8.24 4.42
N ILE A 150 -0.59 6.96 4.77
CA ILE A 150 0.40 5.93 4.42
C ILE A 150 0.46 5.72 2.90
N PHE A 151 -0.68 5.53 2.23
CA PHE A 151 -0.71 5.41 0.78
C PHE A 151 -0.24 6.70 0.08
N GLY A 152 -0.59 7.86 0.62
CA GLY A 152 -0.06 9.15 0.17
C GLY A 152 1.47 9.23 0.26
N ALA A 153 2.06 8.75 1.36
CA ALA A 153 3.52 8.68 1.53
C ALA A 153 4.19 7.71 0.54
N PHE A 154 3.54 6.58 0.21
CA PHE A 154 4.03 5.68 -0.83
C PHE A 154 3.98 6.32 -2.23
N ILE A 155 2.93 7.07 -2.56
CA ILE A 155 2.85 7.82 -3.82
C ILE A 155 3.93 8.91 -3.86
N LEU A 156 4.09 9.68 -2.80
CA LEU A 156 5.09 10.75 -2.72
C LEU A 156 6.51 10.20 -2.86
N SER A 157 6.83 9.09 -2.19
CA SER A 157 8.14 8.46 -2.30
C SER A 157 8.40 7.94 -3.73
N LEU A 158 7.38 7.41 -4.42
CA LEU A 158 7.50 7.07 -5.85
C LEU A 158 7.78 8.29 -6.71
N ILE A 159 7.04 9.39 -6.51
CA ILE A 159 7.25 10.65 -7.23
C ILE A 159 8.66 11.18 -7.02
N ILE A 160 9.16 11.19 -5.77
CA ILE A 160 10.52 11.63 -5.44
C ILE A 160 11.55 10.76 -6.17
N VAL A 161 11.37 9.44 -6.20
CA VAL A 161 12.28 8.51 -6.90
C VAL A 161 12.27 8.76 -8.42
N VAL A 162 11.10 8.96 -9.02
CA VAL A 162 10.96 9.22 -10.46
C VAL A 162 11.52 10.60 -10.83
N LEU A 163 11.24 11.65 -10.07
CA LEU A 163 11.75 13.00 -10.31
C LEU A 163 13.27 13.08 -10.18
N ASN A 164 13.86 12.39 -9.18
CA ASN A 164 15.31 12.31 -9.04
C ASN A 164 15.98 11.57 -10.21
N ARG A 165 15.24 10.72 -10.93
CA ARG A 165 15.73 10.04 -12.13
C ARG A 165 15.54 10.87 -13.39
N LEU A 166 14.46 11.64 -13.48
CA LEU A 166 14.16 12.51 -14.62
C LEU A 166 15.00 13.78 -14.63
N ARG A 167 15.49 14.27 -13.48
CA ARG A 167 16.49 15.36 -13.44
C ARG A 167 17.81 14.83 -13.96
N PRO A 168 18.20 15.14 -15.22
CA PRO A 168 19.56 14.88 -15.66
C PRO A 168 20.44 15.82 -14.83
N SER A 169 21.67 15.40 -14.53
CA SER A 169 22.67 16.30 -13.96
C SER A 169 22.92 17.43 -14.97
N ASN A 170 22.21 18.55 -14.84
CA ASN A 170 22.54 19.79 -15.52
C ASN A 170 23.49 20.60 -14.63
N ASN A 171 24.63 19.99 -14.26
CA ASN A 171 25.79 20.69 -13.72
C ASN A 171 27.03 20.21 -14.49
N TYR A 172 26.98 20.38 -15.81
CA TYR A 172 28.18 20.71 -16.58
C TYR A 172 28.17 22.24 -16.73
N LEU A 173 28.73 22.94 -15.77
CA LEU A 173 29.23 24.29 -16.00
C LEU A 173 30.70 24.28 -15.54
N PRO A 174 31.61 24.71 -16.42
CA PRO A 174 33.05 24.50 -16.31
C PRO A 174 33.69 25.13 -15.07
#